data_AF-T1BE14-F1
#
_entry.id   AF-T1BE14-F1
#
_cell.length_a   1.000
_cell.length_b   1.000
_cell.length_c   1.000
_cell.angle_alpha   90.00
_cell.angle_beta   90.00
_cell.angle_gamma   90.00
#
_symmetry.space_group_name_H-M   'P 1'
#
loop_
_entity.id
_entity.type
_entity.pdbx_description
1 polymer ?
#
loop_
_entity_poly.entity_id
_entity_poly.type
_entity_poly.pdbx_seq_one_letter_code
_entity_poly.pdbx_strand_id
1 'polypeptide(L)'
;MGLGIQAPNPQRGVMSEQPTWFCPECHAEVGAQDTRCPHCGADFAAWAARPYGERLILALQHPLSEARMSAIIALGKRGDSAAAAALAACALAHPSDVVQALEILRALARMPADAQREAARSALLAHPAHAVRSAAQALPGTHTDAAQIARWCHALAEHAEVEPRIAALGSAAIPGLRALLAEPPEVVNAARLFAVQMLARIDAPAAHSALRETLYQPPLDRLLPVVTEAERAVKSAALLALAARDYPERADDIAWAFNVARLPAAARCAGTQRVHALAPALARALDDDVLGAPAATALLAMPDALDEALRAPLTEWLQRDTARARLGAVRALLCLAQARQCPQPAAWQQAWRAAHPALRAAAACVAWAQRPRSALIPALLHGAVLPEADLAQACRDALTVHTAWPLRTLRVGNALARGVPDIYGDHHALPRGTLSWLGAALITHSARARPSRLPRMDILLLRAGLAADITLTPAQRAQLARHPDTELRAALRQRQRSARWWQRRARR
;
A
#
# COMPACT_ATOMS: atom_id res chain seq x y z
N MET A 1 -71.13 72.37 3.20
CA MET A 1 -70.94 71.00 2.68
C MET A 1 -69.45 70.75 2.65
N GLY A 2 -68.89 70.13 3.69
CA GLY A 2 -67.45 69.98 3.90
C GLY A 2 -67.04 68.51 3.81
N LEU A 3 -66.13 68.21 2.88
CA LEU A 3 -65.49 66.92 2.69
C LEU A 3 -64.45 66.69 3.80
N GLY A 4 -64.69 65.71 4.66
CA GLY A 4 -63.74 65.24 5.66
C GLY A 4 -63.01 63.99 5.16
N ILE A 5 -61.74 64.14 4.83
CA ILE A 5 -60.83 63.05 4.47
C ILE A 5 -60.41 62.34 5.77
N GLN A 6 -60.84 61.09 5.98
CA GLN A 6 -60.34 60.23 7.05
C GLN A 6 -59.12 59.43 6.56
N ALA A 7 -58.01 59.56 7.27
CA ALA A 7 -56.76 58.84 7.03
C ALA A 7 -56.88 57.33 7.37
N PRO A 8 -56.15 56.44 6.68
CA PRO A 8 -56.17 55.01 6.93
C PRO A 8 -55.44 54.64 8.24
N ASN A 9 -56.06 53.77 9.04
CA ASN A 9 -55.52 53.20 10.27
C ASN A 9 -54.49 52.09 9.95
N PRO A 10 -53.20 52.20 10.33
CA PRO A 10 -52.18 51.21 10.02
C PRO A 10 -52.01 50.23 11.18
N GLN A 11 -52.98 49.34 11.42
CA GLN A 11 -52.83 48.24 12.36
C GLN A 11 -53.54 46.97 11.84
N ARG A 12 -52.93 46.34 10.83
CA ARG A 12 -53.21 44.94 10.47
C ARG A 12 -51.88 44.17 10.43
N GLY A 13 -51.79 43.17 11.30
CA GLY A 13 -51.14 41.90 10.97
C GLY A 13 -49.66 41.74 11.34
N VAL A 14 -49.32 41.86 12.61
CA VAL A 14 -48.27 40.98 13.17
C VAL A 14 -49.03 39.84 13.85
N MET A 15 -49.38 38.80 13.09
CA MET A 15 -49.69 37.51 13.69
C MET A 15 -48.36 37.01 14.26
N SER A 16 -48.16 37.24 15.56
CA SER A 16 -47.14 36.55 16.32
C SER A 16 -47.50 35.06 16.27
N GLU A 17 -46.98 34.33 15.28
CA GLU A 17 -46.95 32.87 15.29
C GLU A 17 -46.14 32.49 16.53
N GLN A 18 -46.84 32.34 17.65
CA GLN A 18 -46.25 31.71 18.82
C GLN A 18 -45.90 30.28 18.40
N PRO A 19 -44.68 29.81 18.69
CA PRO A 19 -44.30 28.45 18.37
C PRO A 19 -45.32 27.49 18.99
N THR A 20 -45.92 26.64 18.17
CA THR A 20 -46.86 25.61 18.61
C THR A 20 -46.08 24.55 19.39
N TRP A 21 -46.51 24.26 20.61
CA TRP A 21 -45.90 23.20 21.44
C TRP A 21 -46.79 21.96 21.40
N PHE A 22 -46.17 20.78 21.39
CA PHE A 22 -46.89 19.50 21.36
C PHE A 22 -46.54 18.68 22.60
N CYS A 23 -47.54 18.01 23.17
CA CYS A 23 -47.33 17.03 24.21
C CYS A 23 -46.47 15.89 23.64
N PRO A 24 -45.38 15.49 24.30
CA PRO A 24 -44.49 14.47 23.75
C PRO A 24 -44.99 13.03 23.98
N GLU A 25 -46.14 12.85 24.63
CA GLU A 25 -46.79 11.54 24.82
C GLU A 25 -47.98 11.36 23.85
N CYS A 26 -48.92 12.31 23.79
CA CYS A 26 -50.12 12.20 22.95
C CYS A 26 -50.10 13.08 21.69
N HIS A 27 -49.11 13.96 21.55
CA HIS A 27 -48.97 14.89 20.43
C HIS A 27 -50.13 15.88 20.24
N ALA A 28 -50.96 16.10 21.25
CA ALA A 28 -51.90 17.22 21.27
C ALA A 28 -51.14 18.55 21.48
N GLU A 29 -51.65 19.63 20.92
CA GLU A 29 -51.10 20.97 21.17
C GLU A 29 -51.24 21.33 22.65
N VAL A 30 -50.20 21.95 23.21
CA VAL A 30 -50.14 22.36 24.62
C VAL A 30 -49.60 23.77 24.73
N GLY A 31 -49.87 24.43 25.86
CA GLY A 31 -49.30 25.74 26.16
C GLY A 31 -47.81 25.64 26.46
N ALA A 32 -47.04 26.67 26.09
CA ALA A 32 -45.61 26.75 26.37
C ALA A 32 -45.25 26.67 27.87
N GLN A 33 -46.22 27.01 28.74
CA GLN A 33 -46.06 27.05 30.19
C GLN A 33 -46.72 25.86 30.92
N ASP A 34 -47.33 24.93 30.17
CA ASP A 34 -47.92 23.74 30.77
C ASP A 34 -46.80 22.86 31.36
N THR A 35 -46.99 22.37 32.58
CA THR A 35 -46.08 21.37 33.19
C THR A 35 -46.63 19.95 33.07
N ARG A 36 -47.93 19.84 32.78
CA ARG A 36 -48.65 18.60 32.52
C ARG A 36 -49.55 18.76 31.30
N CYS A 37 -49.67 17.71 30.50
CA CYS A 37 -50.56 17.74 29.34
C CYS A 37 -52.03 17.77 29.77
N PRO A 38 -52.84 18.75 29.30
CA PRO A 38 -54.28 18.80 29.61
C PRO A 38 -55.08 17.67 28.94
N HIS A 39 -54.52 17.02 27.91
CA HIS A 39 -55.21 15.98 27.15
C HIS A 39 -54.97 14.55 27.68
N CYS A 40 -53.72 14.22 28.05
CA CYS A 40 -53.36 12.87 28.51
C CYS A 40 -52.81 12.82 29.95
N GLY A 41 -52.62 13.97 30.60
CA GLY A 41 -52.09 14.04 31.96
C GLY A 41 -50.58 13.80 32.10
N ALA A 42 -49.84 13.61 30.99
CA ALA A 42 -48.41 13.36 31.03
C ALA A 42 -47.64 14.52 31.69
N ASP A 43 -46.75 14.18 32.63
CA ASP A 43 -45.87 15.12 33.30
C ASP A 43 -44.59 15.33 32.46
N PHE A 44 -44.33 16.57 32.05
CA PHE A 44 -43.23 16.87 31.13
C PHE A 44 -41.85 16.71 31.78
N ALA A 45 -41.74 16.89 33.09
CA ALA A 45 -40.49 16.65 33.81
C ALA A 45 -40.20 15.15 33.90
N ALA A 46 -41.22 14.34 34.21
CA ALA A 46 -41.10 12.88 34.21
C ALA A 46 -40.80 12.34 32.81
N TRP A 47 -41.41 12.92 31.76
CA TRP A 47 -41.12 12.56 30.38
C TRP A 47 -39.68 12.87 29.99
N ALA A 48 -39.17 14.06 30.36
CA ALA A 48 -37.80 14.47 30.06
C ALA A 48 -36.74 13.54 30.69
N ALA A 49 -37.08 12.87 31.79
CA ALA A 49 -36.23 11.88 32.46
C ALA A 49 -36.19 10.51 31.76
N ARG A 50 -37.06 10.23 30.77
CA ARG A 50 -37.03 8.95 30.04
C ARG A 50 -35.74 8.77 29.24
N PRO A 51 -35.26 7.53 29.06
CA PRO A 51 -34.12 7.23 28.20
C PRO A 51 -34.28 7.88 26.82
N TYR A 52 -33.21 8.49 26.32
CA TYR A 52 -33.27 9.25 25.06
C TYR A 52 -33.76 8.41 23.87
N GLY A 53 -33.41 7.12 23.81
CA GLY A 53 -33.89 6.21 22.77
C GLY A 53 -35.42 6.04 22.76
N GLU A 54 -36.03 5.87 23.93
CA GLU A 54 -37.49 5.76 24.07
C GLU A 54 -38.20 7.05 23.62
N ARG A 55 -37.64 8.21 24.00
CA ARG A 55 -38.16 9.51 23.58
C ARG A 55 -38.14 9.68 22.06
N LEU A 56 -37.09 9.19 21.39
CA LEU A 56 -37.00 9.20 19.92
C LEU A 56 -38.01 8.25 19.26
N ILE A 57 -38.25 7.07 19.84
CA ILE A 57 -39.26 6.12 19.34
C ILE A 57 -40.67 6.74 19.43
N LEU A 58 -40.99 7.41 20.53
CA LEU A 58 -42.27 8.12 20.69
C LEU A 58 -42.43 9.25 19.68
N ALA A 59 -41.36 10.00 19.42
CA ALA A 59 -41.36 11.10 18.44
C ALA A 59 -41.63 10.65 16.99
N LEU A 60 -41.55 9.35 16.67
CA LEU A 60 -41.97 8.82 15.36
C LEU A 60 -43.49 8.95 15.12
N GLN A 61 -44.28 9.14 16.17
CA GLN A 61 -45.73 9.32 16.07
C GLN A 61 -46.14 10.80 16.01
N HIS A 62 -45.18 11.73 15.96
CA HIS A 62 -45.45 13.16 15.95
C HIS A 62 -46.19 13.57 14.66
N PRO A 63 -47.18 14.49 14.72
CA PRO A 63 -47.95 14.92 13.54
C PRO A 63 -47.10 15.66 12.50
N LEU A 64 -46.16 16.49 12.96
CA LEU A 64 -45.22 17.20 12.08
C LEU A 64 -44.17 16.27 11.47
N SER A 65 -44.01 16.38 10.15
CA SER A 65 -43.10 15.54 9.35
C SER A 65 -41.62 15.72 9.73
N GLU A 66 -41.25 16.94 10.08
CA GLU A 66 -39.91 17.39 10.40
C GLU A 66 -39.43 16.81 11.75
N ALA A 67 -40.36 16.69 12.71
CA ALA A 67 -40.10 16.04 14.00
C ALA A 67 -39.84 14.55 13.81
N ARG A 68 -40.68 13.86 13.00
CA ARG A 68 -40.47 12.45 12.65
C ARG A 68 -39.14 12.25 11.92
N MET A 69 -38.84 13.06 10.91
CA MET A 69 -37.58 12.97 10.16
C MET A 69 -36.36 13.12 11.08
N SER A 70 -36.40 14.07 12.01
CA SER A 70 -35.33 14.27 13.00
C SER A 70 -35.15 13.04 13.90
N ALA A 71 -36.25 12.42 14.33
CA ALA A 71 -36.23 11.18 15.12
C ALA A 71 -35.67 9.99 14.32
N ILE A 72 -36.09 9.82 13.06
CA ILE A 72 -35.60 8.77 12.16
C ILE A 72 -34.08 8.88 12.00
N ILE A 73 -33.55 10.07 11.71
CA ILE A 73 -32.12 10.31 11.54
C ILE A 73 -31.37 10.02 12.85
N ALA A 74 -31.89 10.46 14.00
CA ALA A 74 -31.27 10.25 15.30
C ALA A 74 -31.23 8.76 15.69
N LEU A 75 -32.32 8.02 15.46
CA LEU A 75 -32.38 6.57 15.68
C LEU A 75 -31.42 5.81 14.76
N GLY A 76 -31.34 6.20 13.49
CA GLY A 76 -30.37 5.64 12.54
C GLY A 76 -28.92 5.86 12.96
N LYS A 77 -28.58 7.04 13.49
CA LYS A 77 -27.24 7.32 14.02
C LYS A 77 -26.90 6.52 15.28
N ARG A 78 -27.90 6.19 16.10
CA ARG A 78 -27.73 5.36 17.30
C ARG A 78 -27.53 3.87 16.96
N GLY A 79 -28.12 3.40 15.86
CA GLY A 79 -28.02 2.00 15.45
C GLY A 79 -28.71 1.02 16.40
N ASP A 80 -29.71 1.48 17.15
CA ASP A 80 -30.41 0.67 18.16
C ASP A 80 -31.51 -0.19 17.51
N SER A 81 -31.30 -1.51 17.45
CA SER A 81 -32.22 -2.45 16.79
C SER A 81 -33.63 -2.43 17.38
N ALA A 82 -33.77 -2.09 18.68
CA ALA A 82 -35.08 -2.04 19.33
C ALA A 82 -36.03 -1.03 18.66
N ALA A 83 -35.50 -0.04 17.95
CA ALA A 83 -36.28 0.94 17.21
C ALA A 83 -36.72 0.47 15.81
N ALA A 84 -36.21 -0.66 15.30
CA ALA A 84 -36.45 -1.09 13.92
C ALA A 84 -37.95 -1.29 13.61
N ALA A 85 -38.69 -1.93 14.53
CA ALA A 85 -40.12 -2.14 14.37
C ALA A 85 -40.90 -0.81 14.37
N ALA A 86 -40.55 0.13 15.24
CA ALA A 86 -41.19 1.44 15.30
C ALA A 86 -40.92 2.28 14.05
N LEU A 87 -39.71 2.20 13.49
CA LEU A 87 -39.37 2.83 12.21
C LEU A 87 -40.21 2.26 11.07
N ALA A 88 -40.33 0.94 10.95
CA ALA A 88 -41.18 0.33 9.92
C ALA A 88 -42.65 0.73 10.08
N ALA A 89 -43.17 0.73 11.32
CA ALA A 89 -44.52 1.17 11.62
C ALA A 89 -44.75 2.64 11.20
N CYS A 90 -43.78 3.52 11.45
CA CYS A 90 -43.82 4.93 11.02
C CYS A 90 -43.98 5.07 9.50
N ALA A 91 -43.20 4.32 8.71
CA ALA A 91 -43.33 4.36 7.25
C ALA A 91 -44.71 3.86 6.78
N LEU A 92 -45.22 2.79 7.40
CA LEU A 92 -46.50 2.20 7.03
C LEU A 92 -47.71 3.07 7.44
N ALA A 93 -47.58 3.83 8.54
CA ALA A 93 -48.60 4.79 8.97
C ALA A 93 -48.67 6.04 8.07
N HIS A 94 -47.58 6.35 7.35
CA HIS A 94 -47.48 7.52 6.46
C HIS A 94 -47.06 7.13 5.03
N PRO A 95 -47.86 6.31 4.32
CA PRO A 95 -47.45 5.68 3.07
C PRO A 95 -47.19 6.63 1.90
N SER A 96 -47.70 7.88 1.98
CA SER A 96 -47.47 8.93 0.99
C SER A 96 -46.13 9.67 1.18
N ASP A 97 -45.50 9.58 2.36
CA ASP A 97 -44.22 10.22 2.64
C ASP A 97 -43.05 9.29 2.26
N VAL A 98 -42.84 9.18 0.95
CA VAL A 98 -41.77 8.34 0.38
C VAL A 98 -40.38 8.77 0.86
N VAL A 99 -40.17 10.06 1.15
CA VAL A 99 -38.88 10.58 1.61
C VAL A 99 -38.56 10.08 3.01
N GLN A 100 -39.50 10.14 3.95
CA GLN A 100 -39.34 9.54 5.29
C GLN A 100 -39.10 8.03 5.22
N ALA A 101 -39.87 7.31 4.39
CA ALA A 101 -39.71 5.87 4.24
C ALA A 101 -38.32 5.47 3.69
N LEU A 102 -37.77 6.24 2.75
CA LEU A 102 -36.40 6.01 2.26
C LEU A 102 -35.34 6.34 3.32
N GLU A 103 -35.53 7.39 4.13
CA GLU A 103 -34.62 7.67 5.25
C GLU A 103 -34.72 6.61 6.35
N ILE A 104 -35.89 6.05 6.60
CA ILE A 104 -36.09 4.89 7.47
C ILE A 104 -35.26 3.70 6.99
N LEU A 105 -35.25 3.40 5.69
CA LEU A 105 -34.42 2.33 5.14
C LEU A 105 -32.92 2.60 5.31
N ARG A 106 -32.48 3.87 5.18
CA ARG A 106 -31.11 4.27 5.50
C ARG A 106 -30.80 4.18 7.00
N ALA A 107 -31.77 4.45 7.87
CA ALA A 107 -31.64 4.25 9.32
C ALA A 107 -31.52 2.77 9.66
N LEU A 108 -32.38 1.90 9.09
CA LEU A 108 -32.29 0.45 9.24
C LEU A 108 -30.94 -0.07 8.73
N ALA A 109 -30.41 0.44 7.61
CA ALA A 109 -29.09 0.05 7.09
C ALA A 109 -27.93 0.30 8.06
N ARG A 110 -28.09 1.23 9.01
CA ARG A 110 -27.11 1.54 10.05
C ARG A 110 -27.29 0.69 11.32
N MET A 111 -28.38 -0.07 11.43
CA MET A 111 -28.65 -0.97 12.55
C MET A 111 -28.02 -2.36 12.32
N PRO A 112 -27.69 -3.10 13.40
CA PRO A 112 -27.27 -4.49 13.33
C PRO A 112 -28.20 -5.36 12.46
N ALA A 113 -27.59 -6.30 11.73
CA ALA A 113 -28.30 -7.28 10.91
C ALA A 113 -28.91 -8.39 11.78
N ASP A 114 -29.95 -8.06 12.55
CA ASP A 114 -30.63 -8.98 13.43
C ASP A 114 -32.10 -9.22 13.04
N ALA A 115 -32.78 -10.06 13.82
CA ALA A 115 -34.17 -10.43 13.59
C ALA A 115 -35.12 -9.22 13.62
N GLN A 116 -34.83 -8.17 14.40
CA GLN A 116 -35.70 -6.99 14.49
C GLN A 116 -35.57 -6.13 13.24
N ARG A 117 -34.32 -5.90 12.77
CA ARG A 117 -34.09 -5.24 11.48
C ARG A 117 -34.69 -6.03 10.32
N GLU A 118 -34.56 -7.34 10.32
CA GLU A 118 -35.10 -8.20 9.27
C GLU A 118 -36.64 -8.17 9.24
N ALA A 119 -37.28 -8.22 10.40
CA ALA A 119 -38.74 -8.08 10.50
C ALA A 119 -39.20 -6.72 9.97
N ALA A 120 -38.51 -5.63 10.34
CA ALA A 120 -38.78 -4.29 9.84
C ALA A 120 -38.60 -4.20 8.31
N ARG A 121 -37.50 -4.74 7.78
CA ARG A 121 -37.24 -4.83 6.33
C ARG A 121 -38.37 -5.58 5.62
N SER A 122 -38.75 -6.75 6.15
CA SER A 122 -39.79 -7.60 5.60
C SER A 122 -41.14 -6.90 5.55
N ALA A 123 -41.50 -6.14 6.60
CA ALA A 123 -42.72 -5.34 6.60
C ALA A 123 -42.71 -4.26 5.49
N LEU A 124 -41.56 -3.63 5.24
CA LEU A 124 -41.42 -2.60 4.21
C LEU A 124 -41.40 -3.13 2.77
N LEU A 125 -41.20 -4.44 2.56
CA LEU A 125 -41.39 -5.06 1.24
C LEU A 125 -42.85 -4.99 0.77
N ALA A 126 -43.81 -4.81 1.68
CA ALA A 126 -45.22 -4.63 1.36
C ALA A 126 -45.63 -3.16 1.22
N HIS A 127 -44.69 -2.19 1.31
CA HIS A 127 -45.01 -0.77 1.26
C HIS A 127 -45.65 -0.38 -0.11
N PRO A 128 -46.67 0.50 -0.16
CA PRO A 128 -47.37 0.83 -1.41
C PRO A 128 -46.49 1.54 -2.45
N ALA A 129 -45.53 2.37 -2.00
CA ALA A 129 -44.58 3.02 -2.90
C ALA A 129 -43.50 2.05 -3.42
N HIS A 130 -43.35 1.94 -4.75
CA HIS A 130 -42.36 1.08 -5.40
C HIS A 130 -40.92 1.36 -4.96
N ALA A 131 -40.52 2.64 -4.88
CA ALA A 131 -39.17 3.03 -4.48
C ALA A 131 -38.77 2.48 -3.09
N VAL A 132 -39.72 2.43 -2.16
CA VAL A 132 -39.51 1.88 -0.81
C VAL A 132 -39.33 0.36 -0.88
N ARG A 133 -40.17 -0.35 -1.65
CA ARG A 133 -40.00 -1.80 -1.84
C ARG A 133 -38.66 -2.14 -2.47
N SER A 134 -38.25 -1.43 -3.52
CA SER A 134 -36.95 -1.64 -4.17
C SER A 134 -35.79 -1.38 -3.22
N ALA A 135 -35.86 -0.32 -2.42
CA ALA A 135 -34.83 -0.02 -1.43
C ALA A 135 -34.83 -1.04 -0.26
N ALA A 136 -35.99 -1.55 0.16
CA ALA A 136 -36.09 -2.63 1.15
C ALA A 136 -35.52 -3.95 0.62
N GLN A 137 -35.72 -4.27 -0.67
CA GLN A 137 -35.09 -5.42 -1.33
C GLN A 137 -33.57 -5.28 -1.41
N ALA A 138 -33.07 -4.06 -1.64
CA ALA A 138 -31.64 -3.78 -1.70
C ALA A 138 -30.96 -3.77 -0.32
N LEU A 139 -31.74 -3.60 0.76
CA LEU A 139 -31.23 -3.68 2.13
C LEU A 139 -30.81 -5.13 2.42
N PRO A 140 -29.54 -5.41 2.76
CA PRO A 140 -29.11 -6.78 3.02
C PRO A 140 -29.84 -7.36 4.24
N GLY A 141 -30.31 -8.60 4.10
CA GLY A 141 -30.97 -9.31 5.19
C GLY A 141 -30.01 -9.86 6.23
N THR A 142 -30.53 -10.53 7.25
CA THR A 142 -29.74 -11.37 8.18
C THR A 142 -29.02 -12.52 7.48
N HIS A 143 -29.57 -12.96 6.36
CA HIS A 143 -29.01 -13.98 5.48
C HIS A 143 -28.59 -13.34 4.16
N THR A 144 -27.55 -12.49 4.16
CA THR A 144 -26.81 -12.32 2.91
C THR A 144 -26.15 -13.66 2.62
N ASP A 145 -26.75 -14.41 1.69
CA ASP A 145 -26.25 -15.71 1.27
C ASP A 145 -24.80 -15.56 0.80
N ALA A 146 -23.94 -16.50 1.18
CA ALA A 146 -22.54 -16.55 0.77
C ALA A 146 -22.40 -16.40 -0.76
N ALA A 147 -23.36 -16.94 -1.52
CA ALA A 147 -23.44 -16.79 -2.96
C ALA A 147 -23.56 -15.34 -3.44
N GLN A 148 -24.26 -14.46 -2.71
CA GLN A 148 -24.36 -13.04 -3.06
C GLN A 148 -23.03 -12.32 -2.85
N ILE A 149 -22.35 -12.58 -1.73
CA ILE A 149 -21.02 -12.01 -1.45
C ILE A 149 -20.02 -12.49 -2.50
N ALA A 150 -20.04 -13.77 -2.86
CA ALA A 150 -19.20 -14.30 -3.93
C ALA A 150 -19.44 -13.57 -5.26
N ARG A 151 -20.70 -13.44 -5.70
CA ARG A 151 -21.06 -12.69 -6.93
C ARG A 151 -20.54 -11.26 -6.91
N TRP A 152 -20.70 -10.57 -5.78
CA TRP A 152 -20.16 -9.23 -5.59
C TRP A 152 -18.64 -9.17 -5.70
N CYS A 153 -17.91 -10.13 -5.13
CA CYS A 153 -16.46 -10.19 -5.26
C CYS A 153 -15.99 -10.48 -6.70
N HIS A 154 -16.74 -11.31 -7.46
CA HIS A 154 -16.43 -11.59 -8.86
C HIS A 154 -16.75 -10.42 -9.82
N ALA A 155 -17.65 -9.52 -9.45
CA ALA A 155 -18.02 -8.34 -10.24
C ALA A 155 -16.94 -7.24 -10.16
N LEU A 156 -15.76 -7.50 -10.75
CA LEU A 156 -14.58 -6.63 -10.67
C LEU A 156 -14.82 -5.17 -11.08
N ALA A 157 -15.64 -4.95 -12.11
CA ALA A 157 -15.97 -3.60 -12.58
C ALA A 157 -16.74 -2.77 -11.55
N GLU A 158 -17.37 -3.43 -10.57
CA GLU A 158 -18.26 -2.82 -9.58
C GLU A 158 -17.63 -2.75 -8.17
N HIS A 159 -16.33 -3.08 -8.02
CA HIS A 159 -15.67 -3.13 -6.71
C HIS A 159 -15.83 -1.84 -5.89
N ALA A 160 -15.77 -0.67 -6.53
CA ALA A 160 -15.97 0.62 -5.85
C ALA A 160 -17.39 0.79 -5.26
N GLU A 161 -18.40 0.18 -5.88
CA GLU A 161 -19.80 0.23 -5.42
C GLU A 161 -20.11 -0.88 -4.41
N VAL A 162 -19.46 -2.03 -4.57
CA VAL A 162 -19.62 -3.23 -3.74
C VAL A 162 -18.91 -3.09 -2.39
N GLU A 163 -17.73 -2.49 -2.36
CA GLU A 163 -16.93 -2.29 -1.14
C GLU A 163 -17.75 -1.72 0.03
N PRO A 164 -18.46 -0.58 -0.08
CA PRO A 164 -19.22 -0.03 1.02
C PRO A 164 -20.37 -0.95 1.46
N ARG A 165 -20.92 -1.78 0.56
CA ARG A 165 -21.99 -2.74 0.88
C ARG A 165 -21.46 -3.89 1.72
N ILE A 166 -20.33 -4.49 1.34
CA ILE A 166 -19.68 -5.55 2.11
C ILE A 166 -19.17 -4.99 3.45
N ALA A 167 -18.59 -3.79 3.46
CA ALA A 167 -18.15 -3.14 4.69
C ALA A 167 -19.31 -2.91 5.67
N ALA A 168 -20.49 -2.51 5.18
CA ALA A 168 -21.69 -2.32 5.99
C ALA A 168 -22.22 -3.63 6.62
N LEU A 169 -21.91 -4.80 6.06
CA LEU A 169 -22.26 -6.08 6.65
C LEU A 169 -21.39 -6.43 7.88
N GLY A 170 -20.18 -5.88 7.98
CA GLY A 170 -19.25 -6.18 9.07
C GLY A 170 -19.03 -7.69 9.24
N SER A 171 -19.20 -8.19 10.47
CA SER A 171 -19.03 -9.62 10.80
C SER A 171 -19.98 -10.54 10.02
N ALA A 172 -21.13 -10.07 9.55
CA ALA A 172 -22.07 -10.88 8.77
C ALA A 172 -21.52 -11.25 7.37
N ALA A 173 -20.53 -10.52 6.84
CA ALA A 173 -19.89 -10.87 5.58
C ALA A 173 -18.88 -12.02 5.69
N ILE A 174 -18.37 -12.31 6.90
CA ILE A 174 -17.25 -13.25 7.10
C ILE A 174 -17.55 -14.65 6.53
N PRO A 175 -18.72 -15.27 6.76
CA PRO A 175 -19.00 -16.60 6.22
C PRO A 175 -18.93 -16.64 4.68
N GLY A 176 -19.46 -15.62 4.00
CA GLY A 176 -19.42 -15.55 2.53
C GLY A 176 -18.02 -15.30 1.97
N LEU A 177 -17.26 -14.39 2.59
CA LEU A 177 -15.86 -14.13 2.21
C LEU A 177 -14.98 -15.36 2.45
N ARG A 178 -15.21 -16.07 3.56
CA ARG A 178 -14.49 -17.32 3.90
C ARG A 178 -14.84 -18.45 2.95
N ALA A 179 -16.12 -18.61 2.58
CA ALA A 179 -16.55 -19.61 1.60
C ALA A 179 -15.88 -19.38 0.25
N LEU A 180 -15.85 -18.14 -0.24
CA LEU A 180 -15.15 -17.78 -1.48
C LEU A 180 -13.64 -18.09 -1.41
N LEU A 181 -12.98 -17.85 -0.27
CA LEU A 181 -11.55 -18.16 -0.11
C LEU A 181 -11.27 -19.66 0.02
N ALA A 182 -12.27 -20.45 0.42
CA ALA A 182 -12.19 -21.91 0.48
C ALA A 182 -12.39 -22.59 -0.89
N GLU A 183 -12.89 -21.88 -1.89
CA GLU A 183 -12.97 -22.39 -3.27
C GLU A 183 -11.56 -22.69 -3.84
N PRO A 184 -11.43 -23.65 -4.78
CA PRO A 184 -10.16 -23.95 -5.43
C PRO A 184 -9.52 -22.69 -6.04
N PRO A 185 -8.21 -22.46 -5.85
CA PRO A 185 -7.55 -21.30 -6.45
C PRO A 185 -7.60 -21.31 -7.99
N GLU A 186 -7.80 -20.13 -8.55
CA GLU A 186 -7.84 -19.90 -10.00
C GLU A 186 -6.67 -19.03 -10.45
N VAL A 187 -6.41 -19.00 -11.76
CA VAL A 187 -5.40 -18.11 -12.36
C VAL A 187 -5.79 -16.64 -12.15
N VAL A 188 -7.09 -16.33 -12.23
CA VAL A 188 -7.63 -14.99 -11.97
C VAL A 188 -8.04 -14.91 -10.50
N ASN A 189 -7.18 -14.32 -9.67
CA ASN A 189 -7.34 -14.27 -8.22
C ASN A 189 -7.97 -12.96 -7.70
N ALA A 190 -8.47 -12.09 -8.57
CA ALA A 190 -8.88 -10.74 -8.18
C ALA A 190 -10.06 -10.72 -7.18
N ALA A 191 -11.02 -11.65 -7.32
CA ALA A 191 -12.10 -11.82 -6.34
C ALA A 191 -11.57 -12.27 -4.97
N ARG A 192 -10.63 -13.22 -4.94
CA ARG A 192 -9.97 -13.71 -3.72
C ARG A 192 -9.15 -12.60 -3.03
N LEU A 193 -8.40 -11.81 -3.81
CA LEU A 193 -7.67 -10.65 -3.29
C LEU A 193 -8.60 -9.61 -2.66
N PHE A 194 -9.70 -9.30 -3.34
CA PHE A 194 -10.72 -8.38 -2.81
C PHE A 194 -11.36 -8.94 -1.52
N ALA A 195 -11.62 -10.25 -1.45
CA ALA A 195 -12.15 -10.87 -0.25
C ALA A 195 -11.18 -10.77 0.94
N VAL A 196 -9.88 -11.00 0.73
CA VAL A 196 -8.84 -10.77 1.73
C VAL A 196 -8.83 -9.31 2.22
N GLN A 197 -8.95 -8.34 1.29
CA GLN A 197 -9.02 -6.92 1.65
C GLN A 197 -10.25 -6.59 2.49
N MET A 198 -11.42 -7.18 2.18
CA MET A 198 -12.63 -7.00 2.98
C MET A 198 -12.49 -7.63 4.37
N LEU A 199 -11.94 -8.86 4.47
CA LEU A 199 -11.66 -9.49 5.77
C LEU A 199 -10.67 -8.68 6.61
N ALA A 200 -9.64 -8.08 5.98
CA ALA A 200 -8.65 -7.27 6.66
C ALA A 200 -9.27 -6.05 7.38
N ARG A 201 -10.37 -5.51 6.83
CA ARG A 201 -11.11 -4.36 7.38
C ARG A 201 -12.08 -4.73 8.50
N ILE A 202 -12.46 -5.99 8.62
CA ILE A 202 -13.38 -6.47 9.66
C ILE A 202 -12.55 -6.84 10.90
N ASP A 203 -12.70 -6.05 11.97
CA ASP A 203 -12.03 -6.29 13.26
C ASP A 203 -12.82 -7.29 14.11
N ALA A 204 -12.75 -8.57 13.71
CA ALA A 204 -13.40 -9.67 14.41
C ALA A 204 -12.49 -10.91 14.48
N PRO A 205 -12.55 -11.72 15.57
CA PRO A 205 -11.79 -12.96 15.69
C PRO A 205 -12.05 -13.96 14.54
N ALA A 206 -13.30 -14.03 14.05
CA ALA A 206 -13.65 -14.90 12.94
C ALA A 206 -13.00 -14.46 11.61
N ALA A 207 -12.81 -13.14 11.39
CA ALA A 207 -12.10 -12.63 10.22
C ALA A 207 -10.60 -12.95 10.30
N HIS A 208 -10.03 -12.85 11.51
CA HIS A 208 -8.66 -13.29 11.77
C HIS A 208 -8.47 -14.78 11.46
N SER A 209 -9.38 -15.65 11.94
CA SER A 209 -9.37 -17.09 11.62
C SER A 209 -9.42 -17.33 10.11
N ALA A 210 -10.32 -16.66 9.39
CA ALA A 210 -10.45 -16.81 7.94
C ALA A 210 -9.18 -16.40 7.17
N LEU A 211 -8.52 -15.31 7.59
CA LEU A 211 -7.24 -14.88 7.01
C LEU A 211 -6.13 -15.91 7.26
N ARG A 212 -6.06 -16.51 8.47
CA ARG A 212 -5.11 -17.59 8.76
C ARG A 212 -5.38 -18.82 7.91
N GLU A 213 -6.63 -19.24 7.81
CA GLU A 213 -6.99 -20.38 6.96
C GLU A 213 -6.57 -20.16 5.51
N THR A 214 -6.78 -18.95 4.99
CA THR A 214 -6.30 -18.55 3.65
C THR A 214 -4.78 -18.60 3.54
N LEU A 215 -4.05 -18.19 4.59
CA LEU A 215 -2.59 -18.27 4.62
C LEU A 215 -2.13 -19.75 4.51
N TYR A 216 -2.76 -20.65 5.27
CA TYR A 216 -2.35 -22.05 5.35
C TYR A 216 -2.88 -22.92 4.19
N GLN A 217 -4.07 -22.65 3.67
CA GLN A 217 -4.76 -23.51 2.70
C GLN A 217 -5.07 -22.77 1.39
N PRO A 218 -4.94 -23.46 0.23
CA PRO A 218 -4.33 -24.78 0.04
C PRO A 218 -2.79 -24.71 0.05
N PRO A 219 -2.05 -25.81 0.24
CA PRO A 219 -0.60 -25.84 0.13
C PRO A 219 -0.14 -25.50 -1.31
N LEU A 220 0.83 -24.58 -1.44
CA LEU A 220 1.27 -24.07 -2.74
C LEU A 220 1.97 -25.14 -3.61
N ASP A 221 2.58 -26.14 -2.99
CA ASP A 221 3.26 -27.26 -3.65
C ASP A 221 2.29 -28.25 -4.33
N ARG A 222 0.98 -28.14 -4.06
CA ARG A 222 -0.06 -28.97 -4.67
C ARG A 222 -0.77 -28.29 -5.85
N LEU A 223 -0.41 -27.05 -6.18
CA LEU A 223 -1.06 -26.27 -7.22
C LEU A 223 -0.25 -26.34 -8.53
N LEU A 224 -0.94 -26.12 -9.65
CA LEU A 224 -0.26 -25.90 -10.93
C LEU A 224 0.61 -24.63 -10.85
N PRO A 225 1.77 -24.55 -11.53
CA PRO A 225 2.67 -23.40 -11.43
C PRO A 225 1.99 -22.04 -11.70
N VAL A 226 1.11 -21.97 -12.71
CA VAL A 226 0.36 -20.75 -13.04
C VAL A 226 -0.62 -20.32 -11.94
N VAL A 227 -1.24 -21.30 -11.26
CA VAL A 227 -2.15 -21.05 -10.13
C VAL A 227 -1.36 -20.73 -8.86
N THR A 228 -0.17 -21.32 -8.70
CA THR A 228 0.72 -21.08 -7.57
C THR A 228 1.10 -19.61 -7.45
N GLU A 229 1.43 -18.96 -8.57
CA GLU A 229 1.78 -17.53 -8.56
C GLU A 229 0.60 -16.65 -8.16
N ALA A 230 -0.60 -16.94 -8.69
CA ALA A 230 -1.82 -16.25 -8.31
C ALA A 230 -2.12 -16.45 -6.81
N GLU A 231 -2.01 -17.67 -6.30
CA GLU A 231 -2.29 -17.96 -4.89
C GLU A 231 -1.21 -17.38 -3.96
N ARG A 232 0.06 -17.27 -4.38
CA ARG A 232 1.10 -16.55 -3.63
C ARG A 232 0.71 -15.10 -3.37
N ALA A 233 0.06 -14.43 -4.33
CA ALA A 233 -0.40 -13.06 -4.15
C ALA A 233 -1.54 -12.97 -3.11
N VAL A 234 -2.52 -13.88 -3.16
CA VAL A 234 -3.62 -13.96 -2.18
C VAL A 234 -3.06 -14.20 -0.77
N LYS A 235 -2.18 -15.20 -0.61
CA LYS A 235 -1.55 -15.51 0.68
C LYS A 235 -0.65 -14.38 1.19
N SER A 236 0.05 -13.68 0.30
CA SER A 236 0.83 -12.50 0.68
C SER A 236 -0.05 -11.37 1.21
N ALA A 237 -1.21 -11.13 0.58
CA ALA A 237 -2.18 -10.15 1.07
C ALA A 237 -2.75 -10.56 2.44
N ALA A 238 -3.08 -11.84 2.62
CA ALA A 238 -3.59 -12.36 3.89
C ALA A 238 -2.54 -12.22 5.01
N LEU A 239 -1.27 -12.55 4.73
CA LEU A 239 -0.17 -12.38 5.67
C LEU A 239 0.04 -10.91 6.07
N LEU A 240 -0.01 -9.98 5.12
CA LEU A 240 0.15 -8.55 5.42
C LEU A 240 -1.00 -8.04 6.31
N ALA A 241 -2.23 -8.49 6.03
CA ALA A 241 -3.40 -8.17 6.85
C ALA A 241 -3.28 -8.74 8.28
N LEU A 242 -2.80 -9.97 8.41
CA LEU A 242 -2.53 -10.60 9.72
C LEU A 242 -1.42 -9.85 10.45
N ALA A 243 -0.27 -9.61 9.82
CA ALA A 243 0.90 -9.00 10.43
C ALA A 243 0.68 -7.53 10.86
N ALA A 244 -0.36 -6.88 10.36
CA ALA A 244 -0.79 -5.56 10.82
C ALA A 244 -1.52 -5.57 12.18
N ARG A 245 -1.92 -6.76 12.67
CA ARG A 245 -2.61 -6.96 13.94
C ARG A 245 -1.64 -7.46 15.02
N ASP A 246 -1.98 -7.25 16.29
CA ASP A 246 -1.24 -7.81 17.42
C ASP A 246 -1.93 -9.08 17.93
N TYR A 247 -1.25 -10.22 17.83
CA TYR A 247 -1.75 -11.53 18.27
C TYR A 247 -0.57 -12.47 18.59
N PRO A 248 -0.76 -13.45 19.50
CA PRO A 248 0.34 -14.26 20.04
C PRO A 248 1.15 -15.02 18.99
N GLU A 249 0.49 -15.62 18.01
CA GLU A 249 1.10 -16.50 17.01
C GLU A 249 1.65 -15.73 15.78
N ARG A 250 1.72 -14.39 15.84
CA ARG A 250 2.15 -13.57 14.70
C ARG A 250 3.53 -13.94 14.19
N ALA A 251 4.47 -14.19 15.09
CA ALA A 251 5.82 -14.58 14.72
C ALA A 251 5.82 -15.95 14.02
N ASP A 252 5.00 -16.89 14.48
CA ASP A 252 4.89 -18.24 13.91
C ASP A 252 4.27 -18.21 12.52
N ASP A 253 3.22 -17.42 12.31
CA ASP A 253 2.60 -17.25 10.99
C ASP A 253 3.56 -16.62 9.97
N ILE A 254 4.34 -15.60 10.39
CA ILE A 254 5.40 -15.01 9.55
C ILE A 254 6.49 -16.05 9.25
N ALA A 255 6.90 -16.84 10.25
CA ALA A 255 7.93 -17.85 10.08
C ALA A 255 7.49 -18.99 9.16
N TRP A 256 6.26 -19.47 9.30
CA TRP A 256 5.69 -20.47 8.40
C TRP A 256 5.59 -19.93 6.97
N ALA A 257 5.08 -18.70 6.81
CA ALA A 257 4.94 -18.07 5.51
C ALA A 257 6.27 -17.89 4.78
N PHE A 258 7.34 -17.62 5.53
CA PHE A 258 8.69 -17.51 4.98
C PHE A 258 9.31 -18.88 4.65
N ASN A 259 9.33 -19.81 5.61
CA ASN A 259 10.05 -21.07 5.49
C ASN A 259 9.31 -22.10 4.62
N VAL A 260 7.99 -22.17 4.73
CA VAL A 260 7.17 -23.20 4.07
C VAL A 260 6.55 -22.66 2.79
N ALA A 261 5.78 -21.56 2.88
CA ALA A 261 5.10 -21.00 1.71
C ALA A 261 6.03 -20.18 0.79
N ARG A 262 7.22 -19.81 1.28
CA ARG A 262 8.22 -19.02 0.54
C ARG A 262 7.64 -17.72 -0.02
N LEU A 263 6.91 -16.98 0.83
CA LEU A 263 6.28 -15.71 0.44
C LEU A 263 7.25 -14.52 0.62
N PRO A 264 7.52 -13.72 -0.43
CA PRO A 264 8.32 -12.48 -0.31
C PRO A 264 7.76 -11.49 0.73
N ALA A 265 6.44 -11.44 0.89
CA ALA A 265 5.79 -10.61 1.90
C ALA A 265 6.18 -11.00 3.33
N ALA A 266 6.50 -12.27 3.58
CA ALA A 266 6.90 -12.75 4.91
C ALA A 266 8.24 -12.17 5.35
N ALA A 267 9.21 -12.04 4.42
CA ALA A 267 10.47 -11.37 4.72
C ALA A 267 10.23 -9.91 5.12
N ARG A 268 9.38 -9.19 4.39
CA ARG A 268 9.00 -7.81 4.72
C ARG A 268 8.38 -7.71 6.11
N CYS A 269 7.40 -8.57 6.42
CA CYS A 269 6.78 -8.63 7.74
C CYS A 269 7.80 -8.94 8.84
N ALA A 270 8.72 -9.89 8.61
CA ALA A 270 9.78 -10.23 9.55
C ALA A 270 10.69 -9.03 9.87
N GLY A 271 11.05 -8.24 8.85
CA GLY A 271 11.84 -7.02 9.04
C GLY A 271 11.06 -5.93 9.78
N THR A 272 9.83 -5.62 9.37
CA THR A 272 8.99 -4.58 10.00
C THR A 272 8.66 -4.92 11.46
N GLN A 273 8.38 -6.18 11.75
CA GLN A 273 8.03 -6.66 13.10
C GLN A 273 9.25 -7.15 13.90
N ARG A 274 10.46 -7.02 13.35
CA ARG A 274 11.73 -7.46 13.96
C ARG A 274 11.68 -8.89 14.53
N VAL A 275 11.23 -9.84 13.72
CA VAL A 275 11.15 -11.25 14.11
C VAL A 275 12.57 -11.86 14.09
N HIS A 276 13.37 -11.58 15.12
CA HIS A 276 14.79 -11.94 15.21
C HIS A 276 15.06 -13.44 15.02
N ALA A 277 14.13 -14.30 15.46
CA ALA A 277 14.22 -15.74 15.28
C ALA A 277 14.34 -16.17 13.79
N LEU A 278 13.89 -15.34 12.84
CA LEU A 278 14.02 -15.60 11.41
C LEU A 278 15.33 -15.11 10.78
N ALA A 279 16.18 -14.39 11.50
CA ALA A 279 17.43 -13.87 10.94
C ALA A 279 18.30 -14.95 10.29
N PRO A 280 18.52 -16.16 10.88
CA PRO A 280 19.28 -17.22 10.23
C PRO A 280 18.65 -17.73 8.93
N ALA A 281 17.31 -17.82 8.88
CA ALA A 281 16.59 -18.27 7.69
C ALA A 281 16.63 -17.21 6.57
N LEU A 282 16.44 -15.93 6.93
CA LEU A 282 16.59 -14.79 6.02
C LEU A 282 18.00 -14.73 5.44
N ALA A 283 19.02 -14.93 6.28
CA ALA A 283 20.41 -15.01 5.85
C ALA A 283 20.60 -16.12 4.81
N ARG A 284 20.15 -17.35 5.08
CA ARG A 284 20.26 -18.45 4.11
C ARG A 284 19.53 -18.16 2.80
N ALA A 285 18.43 -17.42 2.83
CA ALA A 285 17.67 -17.08 1.63
C ALA A 285 18.32 -16.02 0.72
N LEU A 286 19.46 -15.42 1.10
CA LEU A 286 20.12 -14.42 0.24
C LEU A 286 20.63 -14.99 -1.08
N ASP A 287 20.91 -16.29 -1.17
CA ASP A 287 21.28 -16.95 -2.44
C ASP A 287 20.07 -17.34 -3.30
N ASP A 288 18.85 -17.07 -2.82
CA ASP A 288 17.62 -17.39 -3.52
C ASP A 288 17.21 -16.30 -4.52
N ASP A 289 16.71 -16.73 -5.68
CA ASP A 289 16.32 -15.82 -6.76
C ASP A 289 15.03 -15.03 -6.42
N VAL A 290 14.13 -15.60 -5.61
CA VAL A 290 12.83 -15.01 -5.28
C VAL A 290 12.87 -14.29 -3.93
N LEU A 291 13.47 -14.93 -2.91
CA LEU A 291 13.47 -14.43 -1.54
C LEU A 291 14.67 -13.53 -1.22
N GLY A 292 15.75 -13.57 -2.00
CA GLY A 292 17.01 -12.94 -1.61
C GLY A 292 16.95 -11.42 -1.45
N ALA A 293 16.29 -10.71 -2.37
CA ALA A 293 16.11 -9.26 -2.23
C ALA A 293 15.20 -8.87 -1.04
N PRO A 294 13.99 -9.45 -0.89
CA PRO A 294 13.17 -9.25 0.30
C PRO A 294 13.89 -9.59 1.62
N ALA A 295 14.66 -10.68 1.65
CA ALA A 295 15.42 -11.11 2.83
C ALA A 295 16.53 -10.12 3.18
N ALA A 296 17.24 -9.59 2.19
CA ALA A 296 18.25 -8.53 2.39
C ALA A 296 17.62 -7.28 3.04
N THR A 297 16.47 -6.82 2.53
CA THR A 297 15.73 -5.70 3.13
C THR A 297 15.31 -5.99 4.57
N ALA A 298 14.83 -7.21 4.84
CA ALA A 298 14.40 -7.62 6.18
C ALA A 298 15.56 -7.64 7.18
N LEU A 299 16.71 -8.19 6.79
CA LEU A 299 17.91 -8.24 7.61
C LEU A 299 18.45 -6.84 7.94
N LEU A 300 18.39 -5.91 6.98
CA LEU A 300 18.78 -4.51 7.21
C LEU A 300 17.89 -3.78 8.22
N ALA A 301 16.64 -4.22 8.39
CA ALA A 301 15.75 -3.71 9.44
C ALA A 301 16.06 -4.29 10.83
N MET A 302 16.95 -5.29 10.92
CA MET A 302 17.36 -5.98 12.16
C MET A 302 18.89 -5.98 12.31
N PRO A 303 19.53 -4.80 12.39
CA PRO A 303 21.00 -4.71 12.41
C PRO A 303 21.62 -5.56 13.52
N ASP A 304 21.03 -5.62 14.71
CA ASP A 304 21.62 -6.31 15.86
C ASP A 304 21.78 -7.83 15.66
N ALA A 305 21.01 -8.44 14.75
CA ALA A 305 21.09 -9.87 14.42
C ALA A 305 21.89 -10.16 13.13
N LEU A 306 22.34 -9.12 12.42
CA LEU A 306 22.88 -9.25 11.06
C LEU A 306 24.23 -9.99 11.02
N ASP A 307 25.23 -9.56 11.81
CA ASP A 307 26.57 -10.19 11.81
C ASP A 307 26.49 -11.68 12.19
N GLU A 308 25.75 -12.00 13.25
CA GLU A 308 25.61 -13.38 13.72
C GLU A 308 24.91 -14.26 12.68
N ALA A 309 23.80 -13.80 12.10
CA ALA A 309 23.05 -14.55 11.12
C ALA A 309 23.83 -14.80 9.81
N LEU A 310 24.68 -13.86 9.39
CA LEU A 310 25.44 -13.97 8.14
C LEU A 310 26.74 -14.79 8.26
N ARG A 311 27.25 -14.99 9.47
CA ARG A 311 28.58 -15.61 9.69
C ARG A 311 28.73 -16.98 9.03
N ALA A 312 27.80 -17.90 9.30
CA ALA A 312 27.87 -19.26 8.76
C ALA A 312 27.57 -19.30 7.25
N PRO A 313 26.47 -18.70 6.74
CA PRO A 313 26.17 -18.73 5.29
C PRO A 313 27.25 -18.06 4.44
N LEU A 314 27.80 -16.92 4.87
CA LEU A 314 28.85 -16.22 4.11
C LEU A 314 30.11 -17.09 3.97
N THR A 315 30.52 -17.76 5.05
CA THR A 315 31.67 -18.67 5.02
C THR A 315 31.42 -19.85 4.08
N GLU A 316 30.23 -20.45 4.13
CA GLU A 316 29.82 -21.55 3.26
C GLU A 316 29.85 -21.14 1.78
N TRP A 317 29.26 -20.00 1.43
CA TRP A 317 29.19 -19.55 0.04
C TRP A 317 30.56 -19.22 -0.55
N LEU A 318 31.46 -18.60 0.24
CA LEU A 318 32.82 -18.29 -0.20
C LEU A 318 33.67 -19.55 -0.45
N GLN A 319 33.24 -20.73 0.03
CA GLN A 319 33.89 -22.01 -0.23
C GLN A 319 33.34 -22.73 -1.47
N ARG A 320 32.05 -22.57 -1.79
CA ARG A 320 31.36 -23.35 -2.85
C ARG A 320 31.57 -22.83 -4.28
N ASP A 321 31.97 -21.56 -4.45
CA ASP A 321 32.22 -20.86 -5.73
C ASP A 321 31.22 -21.14 -6.87
N THR A 322 29.94 -21.34 -6.55
CA THR A 322 28.85 -21.43 -7.55
C THR A 322 28.24 -20.06 -7.80
N ALA A 323 27.55 -19.85 -8.92
CA ALA A 323 26.89 -18.58 -9.21
C ALA A 323 25.88 -18.16 -8.11
N ARG A 324 25.06 -19.11 -7.62
CA ARG A 324 24.15 -18.86 -6.48
C ARG A 324 24.89 -18.50 -5.20
N ALA A 325 25.96 -19.22 -4.87
CA ALA A 325 26.77 -18.90 -3.70
C ALA A 325 27.42 -17.50 -3.82
N ARG A 326 27.94 -17.14 -5.00
CA ARG A 326 28.46 -15.80 -5.27
C ARG A 326 27.38 -14.73 -5.09
N LEU A 327 26.17 -14.96 -5.58
CA LEU A 327 25.03 -14.05 -5.42
C LEU A 327 24.67 -13.84 -3.94
N GLY A 328 24.53 -14.94 -3.18
CA GLY A 328 24.28 -14.88 -1.73
C GLY A 328 25.37 -14.12 -0.98
N ALA A 329 26.64 -14.40 -1.28
CA ALA A 329 27.78 -13.72 -0.67
C ALA A 329 27.84 -12.23 -1.02
N VAL A 330 27.57 -11.84 -2.28
CA VAL A 330 27.48 -10.43 -2.69
C VAL A 330 26.40 -9.71 -1.89
N ARG A 331 25.18 -10.27 -1.83
CA ARG A 331 24.06 -9.68 -1.08
C ARG A 331 24.37 -9.55 0.41
N ALA A 332 24.97 -10.58 1.02
CA ALA A 332 25.39 -10.54 2.43
C ALA A 332 26.41 -9.44 2.72
N LEU A 333 27.45 -9.31 1.87
CA LEU A 333 28.46 -8.26 2.00
C LEU A 333 27.85 -6.86 1.80
N LEU A 334 26.89 -6.70 0.88
CA LEU A 334 26.16 -5.44 0.72
C LEU A 334 25.32 -5.09 1.95
N CYS A 335 24.63 -6.06 2.56
CA CYS A 335 23.90 -5.83 3.81
C CYS A 335 24.85 -5.33 4.91
N LEU A 336 26.00 -5.97 5.08
CA LEU A 336 27.01 -5.56 6.07
C LEU A 336 27.56 -4.15 5.78
N ALA A 337 27.84 -3.84 4.53
CA ALA A 337 28.32 -2.51 4.13
C ALA A 337 27.29 -1.42 4.42
N GLN A 338 26.01 -1.67 4.12
CA GLN A 338 24.92 -0.71 4.36
C GLN A 338 24.64 -0.52 5.85
N ALA A 339 24.64 -1.60 6.63
CA ALA A 339 24.52 -1.54 8.08
C ALA A 339 25.76 -0.97 8.79
N ARG A 340 26.84 -0.69 8.05
CA ARG A 340 28.16 -0.27 8.56
C ARG A 340 28.72 -1.22 9.62
N GLN A 341 28.34 -2.49 9.55
CA GLN A 341 28.86 -3.51 10.44
C GLN A 341 30.17 -4.07 9.89
N CYS A 342 31.08 -4.40 10.79
CA CYS A 342 32.35 -5.01 10.41
C CYS A 342 32.16 -6.53 10.51
N PRO A 343 32.05 -7.26 9.39
CA PRO A 343 32.09 -8.70 9.48
C PRO A 343 33.42 -9.14 10.07
N GLN A 344 33.47 -10.38 10.54
CA GLN A 344 34.73 -11.00 10.92
C GLN A 344 35.80 -10.77 9.83
N PRO A 345 37.00 -10.27 10.20
CA PRO A 345 38.04 -9.89 9.23
C PRO A 345 38.36 -10.98 8.20
N ALA A 346 38.28 -12.25 8.59
CA ALA A 346 38.56 -13.39 7.72
C ALA A 346 37.61 -13.48 6.52
N ALA A 347 36.31 -13.26 6.72
CA ALA A 347 35.30 -13.50 5.68
C ALA A 347 35.41 -12.50 4.52
N TRP A 348 35.49 -11.19 4.81
CA TRP A 348 35.63 -10.19 3.75
C TRP A 348 37.03 -10.19 3.12
N GLN A 349 38.07 -10.59 3.86
CA GLN A 349 39.41 -10.79 3.29
C GLN A 349 39.44 -11.97 2.31
N GLN A 350 38.72 -13.06 2.60
CA GLN A 350 38.54 -14.17 1.66
C GLN A 350 37.79 -13.71 0.42
N ALA A 351 36.69 -12.96 0.56
CA ALA A 351 35.96 -12.38 -0.56
C ALA A 351 36.82 -11.41 -1.40
N TRP A 352 37.69 -10.61 -0.76
CA TRP A 352 38.65 -9.74 -1.43
C TRP A 352 39.68 -10.50 -2.28
N ARG A 353 40.04 -11.71 -1.85
CA ARG A 353 40.95 -12.61 -2.58
C ARG A 353 40.24 -13.48 -3.62
N ALA A 354 38.91 -13.43 -3.69
CA ALA A 354 38.14 -14.24 -4.62
C ALA A 354 38.48 -13.90 -6.08
N ALA A 355 38.43 -14.92 -6.94
CA ALA A 355 38.66 -14.76 -8.37
C ALA A 355 37.57 -13.92 -9.06
N HIS A 356 36.33 -13.98 -8.56
CA HIS A 356 35.20 -13.27 -9.14
C HIS A 356 35.22 -11.76 -8.81
N PRO A 357 35.09 -10.87 -9.80
CA PRO A 357 35.13 -9.42 -9.57
C PRO A 357 34.00 -8.90 -8.69
N ALA A 358 32.79 -9.47 -8.78
CA ALA A 358 31.65 -9.06 -7.96
C ALA A 358 31.91 -9.22 -6.45
N LEU A 359 32.52 -10.33 -6.04
CA LEU A 359 32.88 -10.58 -4.65
C LEU A 359 33.93 -9.60 -4.14
N ARG A 360 34.95 -9.31 -4.96
CA ARG A 360 35.96 -8.29 -4.61
C ARG A 360 35.35 -6.91 -4.47
N ALA A 361 34.44 -6.53 -5.37
CA ALA A 361 33.74 -5.25 -5.31
C ALA A 361 32.85 -5.15 -4.06
N ALA A 362 32.09 -6.19 -3.74
CA ALA A 362 31.25 -6.22 -2.54
C ALA A 362 32.10 -6.15 -1.25
N ALA A 363 33.22 -6.87 -1.19
CA ALA A 363 34.18 -6.76 -0.10
C ALA A 363 34.80 -5.36 -0.01
N ALA A 364 35.04 -4.70 -1.15
CA ALA A 364 35.50 -3.33 -1.21
C ALA A 364 34.48 -2.36 -0.60
N CYS A 365 33.17 -2.55 -0.85
CA CYS A 365 32.11 -1.74 -0.24
C CYS A 365 32.13 -1.85 1.29
N VAL A 366 32.28 -3.06 1.83
CA VAL A 366 32.39 -3.28 3.28
C VAL A 366 33.61 -2.56 3.85
N ALA A 367 34.79 -2.80 3.26
CA ALA A 367 36.03 -2.17 3.72
C ALA A 367 35.98 -0.63 3.61
N TRP A 368 35.32 -0.12 2.57
CA TRP A 368 35.14 1.31 2.34
C TRP A 368 34.23 1.96 3.38
N ALA A 369 33.11 1.31 3.74
CA ALA A 369 32.19 1.79 4.77
C ALA A 369 32.88 1.93 6.13
N GLN A 370 33.88 1.09 6.41
CA GLN A 370 34.67 1.16 7.65
C GLN A 370 35.77 2.21 7.56
N ARG A 371 36.59 2.17 6.51
CA ARG A 371 37.70 3.10 6.32
C ARG A 371 38.03 3.26 4.84
N PRO A 372 37.64 4.39 4.21
CA PRO A 372 37.98 4.67 2.82
C PRO A 372 39.49 4.62 2.59
N ARG A 373 39.92 3.84 1.58
CA ARG A 373 41.32 3.67 1.19
C ARG A 373 41.45 3.65 -0.33
N SER A 374 42.45 4.33 -0.86
CA SER A 374 42.68 4.39 -2.30
C SER A 374 42.90 3.03 -2.96
N ALA A 375 43.44 2.05 -2.22
CA ALA A 375 43.62 0.68 -2.68
C ALA A 375 42.31 -0.05 -3.02
N LEU A 376 41.16 0.41 -2.50
CA LEU A 376 39.84 -0.19 -2.75
C LEU A 376 39.18 0.33 -4.03
N ILE A 377 39.62 1.49 -4.52
CA ILE A 377 39.04 2.19 -5.68
C ILE A 377 38.96 1.30 -6.92
N PRO A 378 39.99 0.52 -7.32
CA PRO A 378 39.90 -0.31 -8.52
C PRO A 378 38.79 -1.37 -8.44
N ALA A 379 38.57 -1.97 -7.27
CA ALA A 379 37.52 -2.97 -7.07
C ALA A 379 36.13 -2.32 -7.08
N LEU A 380 35.97 -1.17 -6.40
CA LEU A 380 34.72 -0.40 -6.43
C LEU A 380 34.37 0.04 -7.85
N LEU A 381 35.34 0.48 -8.63
CA LEU A 381 35.09 0.88 -10.01
C LEU A 381 34.69 -0.28 -10.91
N HIS A 382 35.31 -1.44 -10.71
CA HIS A 382 34.89 -2.64 -11.41
C HIS A 382 33.45 -3.02 -11.00
N GLY A 383 33.11 -2.92 -9.72
CA GLY A 383 31.76 -3.14 -9.21
C GLY A 383 30.72 -2.19 -9.80
N ALA A 384 31.06 -0.90 -9.92
CA ALA A 384 30.18 0.15 -10.43
C ALA A 384 29.74 -0.06 -11.90
N VAL A 385 30.41 -0.94 -12.63
CA VAL A 385 30.13 -1.27 -14.03
C VAL A 385 29.55 -2.67 -14.24
N LEU A 386 29.39 -3.46 -13.16
CA LEU A 386 28.76 -4.77 -13.21
C LEU A 386 27.25 -4.66 -13.53
N PRO A 387 26.62 -5.73 -14.07
CA PRO A 387 25.19 -5.75 -14.34
C PRO A 387 24.32 -5.85 -13.08
N GLU A 388 24.85 -6.31 -11.96
CA GLU A 388 24.12 -6.41 -10.69
C GLU A 388 23.81 -5.01 -10.13
N ALA A 389 22.57 -4.56 -10.35
CA ALA A 389 22.15 -3.18 -10.10
C ALA A 389 22.48 -2.67 -8.68
N ASP A 390 22.19 -3.47 -7.65
CA ASP A 390 22.41 -3.08 -6.25
C ASP A 390 23.90 -2.95 -5.90
N LEU A 391 24.73 -3.89 -6.38
CA LEU A 391 26.19 -3.84 -6.18
C LEU A 391 26.78 -2.66 -6.94
N ALA A 392 26.39 -2.48 -8.20
CA ALA A 392 26.84 -1.38 -9.02
C ALA A 392 26.47 -0.04 -8.37
N GLN A 393 25.25 0.10 -7.88
CA GLN A 393 24.81 1.31 -7.20
C GLN A 393 25.58 1.56 -5.91
N ALA A 394 25.74 0.55 -5.04
CA ALA A 394 26.52 0.67 -3.82
C ALA A 394 27.99 1.10 -4.08
N CYS A 395 28.61 0.54 -5.12
CA CYS A 395 29.94 0.96 -5.55
C CYS A 395 29.98 2.41 -6.07
N ARG A 396 28.97 2.83 -6.84
CA ARG A 396 28.85 4.21 -7.32
C ARG A 396 28.71 5.19 -6.15
N ASP A 397 27.88 4.85 -5.16
CA ASP A 397 27.68 5.66 -3.96
C ASP A 397 28.94 5.74 -3.10
N ALA A 398 29.69 4.63 -2.96
CA ALA A 398 30.99 4.66 -2.30
C ALA A 398 31.98 5.60 -3.01
N LEU A 399 31.99 5.61 -4.34
CA LEU A 399 32.89 6.42 -5.16
C LEU A 399 32.49 7.89 -5.22
N THR A 400 31.22 8.26 -5.06
CA THR A 400 30.78 9.66 -5.09
C THR A 400 31.29 10.45 -3.89
N VAL A 401 31.48 9.79 -2.74
CA VAL A 401 32.07 10.38 -1.53
C VAL A 401 33.53 10.83 -1.76
N HIS A 402 34.27 10.17 -2.67
CA HIS A 402 35.67 10.49 -2.92
C HIS A 402 35.84 11.27 -4.22
N THR A 403 36.19 12.55 -4.10
CA THR A 403 36.25 13.44 -5.26
C THR A 403 37.56 13.37 -6.07
N ALA A 404 38.50 12.52 -5.67
CA ALA A 404 39.76 12.30 -6.37
C ALA A 404 40.08 10.80 -6.42
N TRP A 405 39.80 10.15 -7.56
CA TRP A 405 40.24 8.79 -7.78
C TRP A 405 41.00 8.69 -9.11
N PRO A 406 42.17 8.00 -9.14
CA PRO A 406 43.04 8.00 -10.29
C PRO A 406 42.41 7.20 -11.43
N LEU A 407 41.76 7.88 -12.37
CA LEU A 407 41.16 7.28 -13.58
C LEU A 407 42.13 6.41 -14.37
N ARG A 408 43.45 6.67 -14.28
CA ARG A 408 44.49 5.83 -14.89
C ARG A 408 44.50 4.38 -14.40
N THR A 409 43.91 4.10 -13.24
CA THR A 409 43.79 2.73 -12.70
C THR A 409 42.66 1.93 -13.34
N LEU A 410 41.76 2.59 -14.08
CA LEU A 410 40.72 1.91 -14.82
C LEU A 410 41.31 1.23 -16.05
N ARG A 411 41.45 -0.10 -15.98
CA ARG A 411 41.40 -0.96 -17.17
C ARG A 411 39.96 -1.00 -17.75
N VAL A 412 39.21 0.11 -17.72
CA VAL A 412 37.86 0.20 -18.32
C VAL A 412 37.92 -0.01 -19.82
N GLY A 413 39.06 0.26 -20.45
CA GLY A 413 39.32 -0.17 -21.82
C GLY A 413 39.08 -1.66 -22.05
N ASN A 414 39.51 -2.50 -21.11
CA ASN A 414 39.28 -3.95 -21.20
C ASN A 414 37.82 -4.32 -20.96
N ALA A 415 37.15 -3.65 -20.01
CA ALA A 415 35.71 -3.86 -19.75
C ALA A 415 34.84 -3.44 -20.95
N LEU A 416 35.21 -2.35 -21.64
CA LEU A 416 34.58 -1.92 -22.89
C LEU A 416 34.82 -2.91 -24.02
N ALA A 417 36.02 -3.47 -24.12
CA ALA A 417 36.41 -4.34 -25.24
C ALA A 417 35.94 -5.79 -25.08
N ARG A 418 35.92 -6.32 -23.85
CA ARG A 418 35.64 -7.75 -23.57
C ARG A 418 34.29 -7.97 -22.86
N GLY A 419 33.54 -6.90 -22.60
CA GLY A 419 32.39 -6.96 -21.73
C GLY A 419 32.76 -7.18 -20.27
N VAL A 420 31.74 -7.23 -19.42
CA VAL A 420 31.88 -7.42 -17.97
C VAL A 420 31.16 -8.72 -17.60
N PRO A 421 31.80 -9.64 -16.85
CA PRO A 421 31.14 -10.85 -16.40
C PRO A 421 30.04 -10.50 -15.39
N ASP A 422 28.86 -11.07 -15.56
CA ASP A 422 27.83 -11.10 -14.52
C ASP A 422 28.20 -12.12 -13.43
N ILE A 423 27.32 -12.30 -12.44
CA ILE A 423 27.50 -13.26 -11.34
C ILE A 423 27.59 -14.72 -11.79
N TYR A 424 27.07 -15.04 -12.97
CA TYR A 424 27.12 -16.36 -13.61
C TYR A 424 28.39 -16.56 -14.44
N GLY A 425 29.12 -15.49 -14.75
CA GLY A 425 30.33 -15.49 -15.55
C GLY A 425 30.09 -15.14 -17.02
N ASP A 426 28.85 -14.83 -17.41
CA ASP A 426 28.52 -14.44 -18.76
C ASP A 426 28.93 -12.99 -19.02
N HIS A 427 29.58 -12.75 -20.16
CA HIS A 427 30.11 -11.44 -20.50
C HIS A 427 29.06 -10.59 -21.22
N HIS A 428 28.69 -9.46 -20.60
CA HIS A 428 27.72 -8.53 -21.16
C HIS A 428 28.38 -7.22 -21.61
N ALA A 429 27.81 -6.60 -22.64
CA ALA A 429 28.13 -5.23 -22.98
C ALA A 429 27.69 -4.28 -21.85
N LEU A 430 28.40 -3.17 -21.66
CA LEU A 430 28.05 -2.21 -20.62
C LEU A 430 26.66 -1.60 -20.88
N PRO A 431 25.76 -1.60 -19.88
CA PRO A 431 24.47 -0.92 -20.00
C PRO A 431 24.65 0.57 -20.31
N ARG A 432 23.72 1.16 -21.08
CA ARG A 432 23.75 2.60 -21.41
C ARG A 432 23.85 3.49 -20.17
N GLY A 433 23.11 3.16 -19.10
CA GLY A 433 23.17 3.87 -17.83
C GLY A 433 24.57 3.86 -17.20
N THR A 434 25.28 2.73 -17.29
CA THR A 434 26.66 2.59 -16.81
C THR A 434 27.63 3.42 -17.64
N LEU A 435 27.52 3.39 -18.98
CA LEU A 435 28.32 4.25 -19.87
C LEU A 435 28.08 5.73 -19.59
N SER A 436 26.82 6.10 -19.31
CA SER A 436 26.44 7.46 -18.95
C SER A 436 27.11 7.89 -17.64
N TRP A 437 26.98 7.07 -16.59
CA TRP A 437 27.63 7.34 -15.31
C TRP A 437 29.16 7.46 -15.43
N LEU A 438 29.81 6.54 -16.15
CA LEU A 438 31.26 6.57 -16.38
C LEU A 438 31.71 7.87 -17.06
N GLY A 439 31.02 8.29 -18.12
CA GLY A 439 31.37 9.53 -18.80
C GLY A 439 31.13 10.76 -17.91
N ALA A 440 30.05 10.79 -17.11
CA ALA A 440 29.82 11.88 -16.16
C ALA A 440 30.92 11.97 -15.10
N ALA A 441 31.35 10.81 -14.56
CA ALA A 441 32.44 10.72 -13.61
C ALA A 441 33.77 11.18 -14.23
N LEU A 442 34.09 10.73 -15.45
CA LEU A 442 35.27 11.17 -16.20
C LEU A 442 35.29 12.68 -16.40
N ILE A 443 34.16 13.28 -16.78
CA ILE A 443 34.07 14.73 -17.00
C ILE A 443 34.33 15.48 -15.70
N THR A 444 33.69 15.05 -14.62
CA THR A 444 33.81 15.69 -13.30
C THR A 444 35.25 15.67 -12.80
N HIS A 445 35.97 14.56 -13.01
CA HIS A 445 37.39 14.45 -12.68
C HIS A 445 38.29 15.21 -13.65
N SER A 446 38.01 15.15 -14.95
CA SER A 446 38.80 15.86 -15.96
C SER A 446 38.70 17.38 -15.86
N ALA A 447 37.62 17.92 -15.28
CA ALA A 447 37.52 19.35 -14.97
C ALA A 447 38.55 19.82 -13.94
N ARG A 448 39.09 18.90 -13.12
CA ARG A 448 40.10 19.19 -12.10
C ARG A 448 41.53 18.92 -12.58
N ALA A 449 41.70 18.01 -13.53
CA ALA A 449 42.97 17.75 -14.20
C ALA A 449 43.15 18.67 -15.42
N ARG A 450 44.38 18.97 -15.85
CA ARG A 450 44.58 19.76 -17.10
C ARG A 450 43.99 19.00 -18.30
N PRO A 451 42.96 19.53 -18.99
CA PRO A 451 42.16 18.78 -19.96
C PRO A 451 42.90 18.41 -21.25
N SER A 452 44.07 18.99 -21.52
CA SER A 452 44.87 18.70 -22.72
C SER A 452 45.60 17.35 -22.71
N ARG A 453 45.46 16.55 -21.65
CA ARG A 453 46.16 15.26 -21.49
C ARG A 453 45.23 14.11 -21.09
N LEU A 454 44.00 14.07 -21.63
CA LEU A 454 43.17 12.87 -21.50
C LEU A 454 43.76 11.73 -22.36
N PRO A 455 44.03 10.55 -21.78
CA PRO A 455 44.37 9.35 -22.54
C PRO A 455 43.31 9.03 -23.61
N ARG A 456 43.72 8.41 -24.72
CA ARG A 456 42.83 7.98 -25.81
C ARG A 456 41.63 7.15 -25.33
N MET A 457 41.80 6.38 -24.26
CA MET A 457 40.73 5.57 -23.67
C MET A 457 39.63 6.40 -23.00
N ASP A 458 39.98 7.51 -22.36
CA ASP A 458 39.02 8.42 -21.73
C ASP A 458 38.17 9.10 -22.80
N ILE A 459 38.77 9.43 -23.96
CA ILE A 459 38.05 9.97 -25.12
C ILE A 459 37.01 8.97 -25.64
N LEU A 460 37.38 7.68 -25.77
CA LEU A 460 36.43 6.64 -26.22
C LEU A 460 35.27 6.46 -25.24
N LEU A 461 35.54 6.49 -23.93
CA LEU A 461 34.50 6.44 -22.90
C LEU A 461 33.59 7.66 -22.93
N LEU A 462 34.14 8.85 -23.11
CA LEU A 462 33.36 10.08 -23.25
C LEU A 462 32.49 10.05 -24.50
N ARG A 463 32.98 9.51 -25.62
CA ARG A 463 32.17 9.31 -26.83
C ARG A 463 31.02 8.34 -26.60
N ALA A 464 31.29 7.19 -25.97
CA ALA A 464 30.27 6.19 -25.65
C ALA A 464 29.21 6.75 -24.68
N GLY A 465 29.65 7.46 -23.64
CA GLY A 465 28.76 8.14 -22.70
C GLY A 465 27.93 9.25 -23.33
N LEU A 466 28.53 10.06 -24.22
CA LEU A 466 27.80 11.09 -24.97
C LEU A 466 26.68 10.51 -25.83
N ALA A 467 26.90 9.33 -26.41
CA ALA A 467 25.89 8.56 -27.14
C ALA A 467 24.84 7.91 -26.22
N ALA A 468 25.16 7.71 -24.94
CA ALA A 468 24.28 7.14 -23.92
C ALA A 468 23.56 8.20 -23.06
N ASP A 469 23.36 9.40 -23.59
CA ASP A 469 22.53 10.45 -22.97
C ASP A 469 22.99 11.04 -21.61
N ILE A 470 24.30 11.11 -21.31
CA ILE A 470 24.86 11.97 -20.22
C ILE A 470 24.41 13.44 -20.20
N THR A 471 23.74 13.88 -19.13
CA THR A 471 23.46 15.30 -18.90
C THR A 471 24.74 16.07 -18.58
N LEU A 472 25.02 17.11 -19.37
CA LEU A 472 26.18 17.99 -19.18
C LEU A 472 25.76 19.37 -18.69
N THR A 473 26.51 19.95 -17.77
CA THR A 473 26.35 21.38 -17.40
C THR A 473 26.84 22.29 -18.54
N PRO A 474 26.39 23.57 -18.59
CA PRO A 474 26.91 24.52 -19.58
C PRO A 474 28.44 24.65 -19.58
N ALA A 475 29.06 24.66 -18.40
CA ALA A 475 30.51 24.72 -18.24
C ALA A 475 31.20 23.48 -18.82
N GLN A 476 30.70 22.28 -18.52
CA GLN A 476 31.22 21.03 -19.07
C GLN A 476 31.10 20.98 -20.60
N ARG A 477 29.97 21.46 -21.16
CA ARG A 477 29.80 21.57 -22.62
C ARG A 477 30.82 22.51 -23.25
N ALA A 478 31.03 23.69 -22.66
CA ALA A 478 32.00 24.66 -23.14
C ALA A 478 33.44 24.15 -23.03
N GLN A 479 33.72 23.33 -22.01
CA GLN A 479 35.01 22.66 -21.85
C GLN A 479 35.23 21.59 -22.93
N LEU A 480 34.28 20.67 -23.10
CA LEU A 480 34.36 19.59 -24.12
C LEU A 480 34.40 20.14 -25.55
N ALA A 481 33.72 21.27 -25.82
CA ALA A 481 33.76 21.93 -27.13
C ALA A 481 35.16 22.46 -27.50
N ARG A 482 36.02 22.72 -26.50
CA ARG A 482 37.40 23.18 -26.66
C ARG A 482 38.43 22.05 -26.60
N HIS A 483 37.98 20.79 -26.48
CA HIS A 483 38.90 19.64 -26.40
C HIS A 483 39.64 19.43 -27.74
N PRO A 484 40.94 19.09 -27.74
CA PRO A 484 41.73 18.94 -28.98
C PRO A 484 41.22 17.78 -29.88
N ASP A 485 40.65 16.74 -29.28
CA ASP A 485 40.10 15.59 -30.00
C ASP A 485 38.88 15.96 -30.88
N THR A 486 38.99 15.71 -32.18
CA THR A 486 37.96 16.05 -33.18
C THR A 486 36.74 15.15 -33.09
N GLU A 487 36.90 13.87 -32.75
CA GLU A 487 35.82 12.89 -32.66
C GLU A 487 34.93 13.15 -31.44
N LEU A 488 35.52 13.53 -30.31
CA LEU A 488 34.80 13.94 -29.11
C LEU A 488 33.93 15.17 -29.37
N ARG A 489 34.47 16.17 -30.08
CA ARG A 489 33.72 17.36 -30.51
C ARG A 489 32.61 17.01 -31.51
N ALA A 490 32.80 16.00 -32.36
CA ALA A 490 31.76 15.53 -33.26
C ALA A 490 30.60 14.85 -32.50
N ALA A 491 30.91 13.95 -31.55
CA ALA A 491 29.92 13.30 -30.70
C ALA A 491 29.09 14.31 -29.88
N LEU A 492 29.74 15.33 -29.31
CA LEU A 492 29.06 16.41 -28.59
C LEU A 492 28.08 17.18 -29.48
N ARG A 493 28.49 17.50 -30.73
CA ARG A 493 27.64 18.20 -31.70
C ARG A 493 26.44 17.35 -32.14
N GLN A 494 26.64 16.06 -32.39
CA GLN A 494 25.56 15.12 -32.75
C GLN A 494 24.50 15.06 -31.64
N ARG A 495 24.93 14.99 -30.39
CA ARG A 495 24.02 15.02 -29.25
C ARG A 495 23.23 16.33 -29.16
N GLN A 496 23.88 17.49 -29.29
CA GLN A 496 23.22 18.79 -29.26
C GLN A 496 22.14 18.93 -30.35
N ARG A 497 22.37 18.34 -31.54
CA ARG A 497 21.37 18.28 -32.61
C ARG A 497 20.17 17.43 -32.22
N SER A 498 20.41 16.25 -31.64
CA SER A 498 19.35 15.32 -31.19
C SER A 498 18.47 15.94 -30.10
N ALA A 499 19.07 16.63 -29.11
CA ALA A 499 18.32 17.32 -28.06
C ALA A 499 17.45 18.46 -28.61
N ARG A 500 17.96 19.26 -29.55
CA ARG A 500 17.19 20.33 -30.22
C ARG A 500 16.02 19.75 -31.03
N TRP A 501 16.19 18.59 -31.64
CA TRP A 501 15.13 17.92 -32.39
C TRP A 501 13.98 17.48 -31.47
N TRP A 502 14.27 16.81 -30.35
CA TRP A 502 13.25 16.43 -29.36
C TRP A 502 12.53 17.64 -28.75
N GLN A 503 13.25 18.72 -28.44
CA GLN A 503 12.64 19.96 -27.96
C GLN A 503 11.69 20.60 -28.98
N ARG A 504 12.02 20.55 -30.27
CA ARG A 504 11.11 21.02 -31.34
C ARG A 504 9.89 20.12 -31.47
N ARG A 505 10.04 18.81 -31.31
CA ARG A 505 8.94 17.84 -31.37
C ARG A 505 7.98 18.00 -30.19
N ALA A 506 8.47 18.24 -28.97
CA ALA A 506 7.61 18.42 -27.79
C ALA A 506 6.84 19.75 -27.76
N ARG A 507 7.23 20.73 -28.60
CA ARG A 507 6.54 22.02 -28.76
C ARG A 507 5.47 22.00 -29.86
N ARG A 508 5.42 20.93 -30.64
CA ARG A 508 4.39 20.67 -31.65
C ARG A 508 3.42 19.67 -31.07
#